data_AF-A0A4Q7YC89-F1
#
_entry.id   AF-A0A4Q7YC89-F1
#
_cell.length_a   1.000
_cell.length_b   1.000
_cell.length_c   1.000
_cell.angle_alpha   90.00
_cell.angle_beta   90.00
_cell.angle_gamma   90.00
#
_symmetry.space_group_name_H-M   'P 1'
#
loop_
_entity.id
_entity.type
_entity.pdbx_description
1 polymer ?
#
loop_
_entity_poly.entity_id
_entity_poly.type
_entity_poly.pdbx_seq_one_letter_code
_entity_poly.pdbx_strand_id
1 'polypeptide(L)'
;MLNVTGADDAESTALLLTLMHRLHKQLDDFTTQLYLAHNFGHESGLVPAILIEKHAAGPELRLHHRFSFLAEGDADVSELRFSAGVTITSAGCIVQAMVDVDLERPFGEFGADVHTLYFERIDQLSLMDALSRLQEQVTALCTMGDVPDRLGF
;
A
#
# COMPACT_ATOMS: atom_id res chain seq x y z
N MET A 1 2.29 33.68 -11.66
CA MET A 1 1.45 32.77 -12.45
C MET A 1 2.14 32.52 -13.77
N LEU A 2 2.75 31.35 -13.92
CA LEU A 2 3.26 30.85 -15.19
C LEU A 2 2.36 29.67 -15.56
N ASN A 3 1.40 29.94 -16.44
CA ASN A 3 0.63 28.92 -17.14
C ASN A 3 1.54 28.35 -18.23
N VAL A 4 2.14 27.19 -17.96
CA VAL A 4 2.63 26.27 -18.99
C VAL A 4 2.45 24.86 -18.43
N THR A 5 1.26 24.27 -18.59
CA THR A 5 1.12 22.81 -18.56
C THR A 5 1.46 22.34 -19.97
N GLY A 6 2.65 21.79 -20.16
CA GLY A 6 3.05 21.23 -21.45
C GLY A 6 2.21 20.00 -21.80
N ALA A 7 2.15 19.62 -23.08
CA ALA A 7 1.56 18.34 -23.48
C ALA A 7 2.21 17.15 -22.74
N ASP A 8 3.50 17.29 -22.42
CA ASP A 8 4.34 16.35 -21.67
C ASP A 8 3.86 16.15 -20.20
N ASP A 9 3.35 17.21 -19.56
CA ASP A 9 2.83 17.14 -18.19
C ASP A 9 1.49 16.41 -18.12
N ALA A 10 0.62 16.67 -19.10
CA ALA A 10 -0.69 16.03 -19.19
C ALA A 10 -0.55 14.54 -19.51
N GLU A 11 0.36 14.18 -20.42
CA GLU A 11 0.67 12.79 -20.76
C GLU A 11 1.29 12.05 -19.56
N SER A 12 2.25 12.66 -18.87
CA SER A 12 2.86 12.10 -17.64
C SER A 12 1.84 11.90 -16.53
N THR A 13 0.91 12.84 -16.35
CA THR A 13 -0.17 12.72 -15.36
C THR A 13 -1.15 11.60 -15.72
N ALA A 14 -1.56 11.51 -17.00
CA ALA A 14 -2.44 10.45 -17.47
C ALA A 14 -1.79 9.07 -17.31
N LEU A 15 -0.49 8.96 -17.62
CA LEU A 15 0.29 7.75 -17.42
C LEU A 15 0.33 7.33 -15.95
N LEU A 16 0.66 8.27 -15.05
CA LEU A 16 0.69 8.04 -13.61
C LEU A 16 -0.66 7.52 -13.10
N LEU A 17 -1.75 8.23 -13.39
CA LEU A 17 -3.09 7.86 -12.90
C LEU A 17 -3.56 6.51 -13.47
N THR A 18 -3.30 6.27 -14.75
CA THR A 18 -3.65 4.99 -15.40
C THR A 18 -2.90 3.83 -14.77
N LEU A 19 -1.59 4.00 -14.54
CA LEU A 19 -0.78 2.97 -13.91
C LEU A 19 -1.25 2.72 -12.48
N MET A 20 -1.48 3.78 -11.70
CA MET A 20 -1.90 3.68 -10.30
C MET A 20 -3.26 2.99 -10.18
N HIS A 21 -4.21 3.31 -11.06
CA HIS A 21 -5.49 2.60 -11.11
C HIS A 21 -5.31 1.10 -11.43
N ARG A 22 -4.45 0.76 -12.40
CA ARG A 22 -4.17 -0.64 -12.74
C ARG A 22 -3.53 -1.40 -11.58
N LEU A 23 -2.55 -0.79 -10.92
CA LEU A 23 -1.86 -1.39 -9.77
C LEU A 23 -2.78 -1.50 -8.55
N HIS A 24 -3.63 -0.51 -8.33
CA HIS A 24 -4.68 -0.58 -7.31
C HIS A 24 -5.58 -1.79 -7.53
N LYS A 25 -6.08 -1.98 -8.77
CA LYS A 25 -6.92 -3.12 -9.10
C LYS A 25 -6.20 -4.46 -8.89
N GLN A 26 -4.93 -4.56 -9.28
CA GLN A 26 -4.14 -5.76 -9.06
C GLN A 26 -4.01 -6.08 -7.56
N LEU A 27 -3.73 -5.07 -6.73
CA LEU A 27 -3.64 -5.25 -5.29
C LEU A 27 -5.02 -5.51 -4.65
N ASP A 28 -6.10 -4.93 -5.21
CA ASP A 28 -7.49 -5.16 -4.81
C ASP A 28 -7.92 -6.61 -5.04
N ASP A 29 -7.66 -7.13 -6.24
CA ASP A 29 -7.95 -8.52 -6.60
C ASP A 29 -7.21 -9.48 -5.64
N PHE A 30 -5.94 -9.22 -5.35
CA PHE A 30 -5.15 -10.02 -4.41
C PHE A 30 -5.67 -9.93 -2.96
N THR A 31 -5.88 -8.72 -2.44
CA THR A 31 -6.33 -8.53 -1.05
C THR A 31 -7.77 -9.02 -0.84
N THR A 32 -8.62 -8.93 -1.86
CA THR A 32 -9.95 -9.56 -1.85
C THR A 32 -9.84 -11.07 -1.77
N GLN A 33 -8.94 -11.70 -2.53
CA GLN A 33 -8.71 -13.15 -2.43
C GLN A 33 -8.21 -13.56 -1.04
N LEU A 34 -7.31 -12.78 -0.43
CA LEU A 34 -6.88 -13.01 0.95
C LEU A 34 -8.04 -12.91 1.93
N TYR A 35 -8.88 -11.88 1.81
CA TYR A 35 -10.05 -11.68 2.66
C TYR A 35 -11.06 -12.83 2.56
N LEU A 36 -11.22 -13.43 1.38
CA LEU A 36 -12.10 -14.57 1.18
C LEU A 36 -11.49 -15.90 1.65
N ALA A 37 -10.17 -16.02 1.62
CA ALA A 37 -9.46 -17.25 1.99
C ALA A 37 -9.31 -17.41 3.52
N HIS A 38 -9.32 -16.32 4.28
CA HIS A 38 -9.05 -16.32 5.72
C HIS A 38 -10.21 -15.76 6.52
N ASN A 39 -10.40 -16.26 7.74
CA ASN A 39 -11.45 -15.78 8.63
C ASN A 39 -10.94 -14.65 9.53
N PHE A 40 -11.00 -13.41 9.04
CA PHE A 40 -10.64 -12.22 9.81
C PHE A 40 -11.64 -11.86 10.93
N GLY A 41 -12.72 -12.62 11.09
CA GLY A 41 -13.77 -12.39 12.09
C GLY A 41 -15.00 -11.68 11.52
N HIS A 42 -16.12 -11.76 12.24
CA HIS A 42 -17.42 -11.27 11.72
C HIS A 42 -17.47 -9.75 11.50
N GLU A 43 -16.73 -9.00 12.33
CA GLU A 43 -16.68 -7.53 12.28
C GLU A 43 -15.45 -7.02 11.50
N SER A 44 -14.79 -7.90 10.73
CA SER A 44 -13.67 -7.47 9.89
C SER A 44 -14.12 -6.68 8.68
N GLY A 45 -13.21 -5.87 8.15
CA GLY A 45 -13.42 -5.12 6.91
C GLY A 45 -12.16 -5.01 6.08
N LEU A 46 -12.33 -4.96 4.76
CA LEU A 46 -11.29 -4.62 3.81
C LEU A 46 -11.62 -3.26 3.17
N VAL A 47 -10.70 -2.30 3.30
CA VAL A 47 -10.84 -0.94 2.76
C VAL A 47 -9.67 -0.67 1.79
N PRO A 48 -9.89 -0.84 0.49
CA PRO A 48 -8.94 -0.47 -0.55
C PRO A 48 -9.09 1.04 -0.88
N ALA A 49 -7.97 1.74 -1.04
CA ALA A 49 -7.95 3.17 -1.34
C ALA A 49 -6.73 3.59 -2.18
N ILE A 50 -6.90 4.66 -2.96
CA ILE A 50 -5.81 5.44 -3.54
C ILE A 50 -5.81 6.79 -2.83
N LEU A 51 -4.70 7.13 -2.18
CA LEU A 51 -4.52 8.33 -1.39
C LEU A 51 -3.56 9.28 -2.10
N ILE A 52 -3.89 10.58 -2.06
CA ILE A 52 -2.96 11.66 -2.41
C ILE A 52 -2.65 12.39 -1.12
N GLU A 53 -1.41 12.26 -0.66
CA GLU A 53 -0.99 12.77 0.64
C GLU A 53 0.13 13.79 0.48
N LYS A 54 0.19 14.73 1.42
CA LYS A 54 1.31 15.66 1.52
C LYS A 54 2.39 15.03 2.38
N HIS A 55 3.42 14.48 1.75
CA HIS A 55 4.59 13.95 2.44
C HIS A 55 5.65 15.05 2.65
N ALA A 56 6.52 14.90 3.66
CA ALA A 56 7.55 15.90 3.97
C ALA A 56 8.51 16.16 2.80
N ALA A 57 8.76 15.13 1.98
CA ALA A 57 9.61 15.20 0.79
C ALA A 57 8.90 15.72 -0.47
N GLY A 58 7.56 15.77 -0.48
CA GLY A 58 6.76 16.14 -1.66
C GLY A 58 5.38 15.49 -1.66
N PRO A 59 4.53 15.73 -2.68
CA PRO A 59 3.27 15.01 -2.83
C PRO A 59 3.51 13.51 -3.07
N GLU A 60 2.71 12.69 -2.42
CA GLU A 60 2.72 11.24 -2.54
C GLU A 60 1.38 10.73 -3.10
N LEU A 61 1.47 9.77 -4.02
CA LEU A 61 0.34 9.00 -4.48
C LEU A 61 0.53 7.55 -4.04
N ARG A 62 -0.40 7.04 -3.24
CA ARG A 62 -0.25 5.79 -2.50
C ARG A 62 -1.46 4.88 -2.68
N LEU A 63 -1.20 3.62 -2.98
CA LEU A 63 -2.12 2.50 -2.84
C LEU A 63 -2.14 2.07 -1.37
N HIS A 64 -3.33 1.87 -0.83
CA HIS A 64 -3.51 1.49 0.56
C HIS A 64 -4.65 0.49 0.68
N HIS A 65 -4.35 -0.72 1.12
CA HIS A 65 -5.33 -1.79 1.31
C HIS A 65 -5.28 -2.23 2.76
N ARG A 66 -6.32 -1.87 3.51
CA ARG A 66 -6.38 -2.05 4.96
C ARG A 66 -7.40 -3.10 5.34
N PHE A 67 -6.94 -4.14 6.00
CA PHE A 67 -7.75 -5.09 6.74
C PHE A 67 -7.90 -4.57 8.16
N SER A 68 -9.13 -4.44 8.64
CA SER A 68 -9.44 -4.18 10.03
C SER A 68 -10.08 -5.44 10.60
N PHE A 69 -9.63 -5.89 11.77
CA PHE A 69 -10.15 -7.09 12.42
C PHE A 69 -10.09 -6.96 13.94
N LEU A 70 -10.92 -7.76 14.62
CA LEU A 70 -11.03 -7.81 16.06
C LEU A 70 -10.64 -9.19 16.55
N ALA A 71 -9.77 -9.25 17.55
CA ALA A 71 -9.57 -10.48 18.30
C ALA A 71 -10.85 -10.78 19.12
N GLU A 72 -11.14 -12.07 19.34
CA GLU A 72 -12.35 -12.48 20.07
C GLU A 72 -12.35 -11.91 21.50
N GLY A 73 -13.39 -11.13 21.83
CA GLY A 73 -13.51 -10.45 23.12
C GLY A 73 -12.78 -9.11 23.23
N ASP A 74 -12.32 -8.54 22.12
CA ASP A 74 -11.68 -7.22 22.10
C ASP A 74 -12.64 -6.06 21.77
N ALA A 75 -12.25 -4.87 22.20
CA ALA A 75 -12.96 -3.61 21.89
C ALA A 75 -12.21 -2.76 20.85
N ASP A 76 -10.89 -2.97 20.72
CA ASP A 76 -10.01 -2.15 19.87
C ASP A 76 -9.60 -2.91 18.61
N VAL A 77 -9.56 -2.20 17.48
CA VAL A 77 -9.40 -2.79 16.13
C VAL A 77 -7.92 -2.90 15.78
N SER A 78 -7.49 -4.11 15.46
CA SER A 78 -6.17 -4.36 14.86
C SER A 78 -6.22 -4.22 13.34
N GLU A 79 -5.10 -3.86 12.73
CA GLU A 79 -5.03 -3.57 11.29
C GLU A 79 -3.88 -4.31 10.60
N LEU A 80 -4.13 -4.84 9.41
CA LEU A 80 -3.10 -5.29 8.47
C LEU A 80 -3.17 -4.41 7.22
N ARG A 81 -2.04 -3.86 6.79
CA ARG A 81 -1.98 -2.84 5.74
C ARG A 81 -0.98 -3.27 4.67
N PHE A 82 -1.45 -3.34 3.42
CA PHE A 82 -0.58 -3.41 2.25
C PHE A 82 -0.56 -2.04 1.59
N SER A 83 0.63 -1.49 1.37
CA SER A 83 0.77 -0.17 0.76
C SER A 83 1.92 -0.10 -0.23
N ALA A 84 1.72 0.65 -1.29
CA ALA A 84 2.76 0.97 -2.26
C ALA A 84 2.51 2.35 -2.86
N GLY A 85 3.53 3.15 -3.04
CA GLY A 85 3.36 4.52 -3.50
C GLY A 85 4.58 5.14 -4.13
N VAL A 86 4.35 6.29 -4.76
CA VAL A 86 5.39 7.13 -5.34
C VAL A 86 5.29 8.53 -4.76
N THR A 87 6.40 9.05 -4.24
CA THR A 87 6.54 10.44 -3.80
C THR A 87 7.34 11.20 -4.84
N ILE A 88 6.79 12.31 -5.32
CA ILE A 88 7.46 13.19 -6.29
C ILE A 88 8.21 14.27 -5.51
N THR A 89 9.53 14.32 -5.64
CA THR A 89 10.39 15.30 -4.95
C THR A 89 11.12 16.19 -5.95
N SER A 90 11.80 17.23 -5.44
CA SER A 90 12.68 18.07 -6.26
C SER A 90 13.93 17.35 -6.79
N ALA A 91 14.33 16.23 -6.18
CA ALA A 91 15.53 15.47 -6.55
C ALA A 91 15.22 14.21 -7.40
N GLY A 92 13.95 14.00 -7.74
CA GLY A 92 13.47 12.78 -8.39
C GLY A 92 12.30 12.15 -7.65
N CYS A 93 11.96 10.93 -8.02
CA CYS A 93 10.89 10.16 -7.41
C CYS A 93 11.44 9.18 -6.36
N ILE A 94 10.63 8.94 -5.35
CA ILE A 94 10.83 7.91 -4.33
C ILE A 94 9.72 6.89 -4.52
N VAL A 95 10.06 5.62 -4.56
CA VAL A 95 9.08 4.53 -4.59
C VAL A 95 9.23 3.72 -3.33
N GLN A 96 8.09 3.37 -2.73
CA GLN A 96 8.05 2.62 -1.49
C GLN A 96 6.92 1.58 -1.55
N ALA A 97 7.18 0.41 -0.99
CA ALA A 97 6.17 -0.59 -0.67
C ALA A 97 6.38 -1.13 0.74
N MET A 98 5.28 -1.43 1.41
CA MET A 98 5.29 -1.78 2.82
C MET A 98 4.10 -2.67 3.17
N VAL A 99 4.35 -3.64 4.04
CA VAL A 99 3.31 -4.40 4.74
C VAL A 99 3.49 -4.15 6.23
N ASP A 100 2.51 -3.53 6.84
CA ASP A 100 2.48 -3.29 8.29
C ASP A 100 1.33 -4.04 8.92
N VAL A 101 1.53 -4.45 10.16
CA VAL A 101 0.45 -4.82 11.06
C VAL A 101 0.49 -3.92 12.29
N ASP A 102 -0.67 -3.46 12.73
CA ASP A 102 -0.87 -2.66 13.93
C ASP A 102 -1.76 -3.47 14.87
N LEU A 103 -1.17 -3.97 15.95
CA LEU A 103 -1.79 -4.94 16.84
C LEU A 103 -2.02 -4.33 18.21
N GLU A 104 -3.29 -4.25 18.63
CA GLU A 104 -3.66 -3.80 19.98
C GLU A 104 -3.26 -4.82 21.05
N ARG A 105 -3.14 -6.09 20.66
CA ARG A 105 -2.71 -7.21 21.51
C ARG A 105 -1.85 -8.19 20.72
N PRO A 106 -1.03 -9.02 21.40
CA PRO A 106 -0.29 -10.07 20.72
C PRO A 106 -1.21 -10.97 19.88
N PHE A 107 -0.83 -11.21 18.64
CA PHE A 107 -1.62 -11.98 17.68
C PHE A 107 -0.69 -12.76 16.75
N GLY A 108 -0.96 -14.06 16.58
CA GLY A 108 -0.07 -14.97 15.85
C GLY A 108 1.36 -14.96 16.40
N GLU A 109 2.32 -14.68 15.53
CA GLU A 109 3.75 -14.59 15.86
C GLU A 109 4.19 -13.24 16.45
N PHE A 110 3.30 -12.25 16.51
CA PHE A 110 3.66 -10.86 16.80
C PHE A 110 3.15 -10.40 18.18
N GLY A 111 3.92 -9.52 18.82
CA GLY A 111 3.47 -8.82 20.02
C GLY A 111 2.44 -7.75 19.70
N ALA A 112 1.93 -7.06 20.72
CA ALA A 112 1.23 -5.79 20.52
C ALA A 112 2.18 -4.76 19.86
N ASP A 113 1.64 -3.64 19.41
CA ASP A 113 2.28 -2.56 18.66
C ASP A 113 2.34 -2.78 17.14
N VAL A 114 2.95 -1.80 16.47
CA VAL A 114 3.15 -1.79 15.03
C VAL A 114 4.37 -2.61 14.64
N HIS A 115 4.20 -3.53 13.70
CA HIS A 115 5.28 -4.33 13.11
C HIS A 115 5.30 -4.15 11.59
N THR A 116 6.45 -3.75 11.07
CA THR A 116 6.68 -3.73 9.62
C THR A 116 7.19 -5.09 9.16
N LEU A 117 6.34 -5.82 8.44
CA LEU A 117 6.60 -7.18 7.97
C LEU A 117 7.41 -7.20 6.69
N TYR A 118 7.26 -6.15 5.87
CA TYR A 118 8.01 -5.94 4.65
C TYR A 118 8.17 -4.45 4.41
N PHE A 119 9.36 -4.06 3.95
CA PHE A 119 9.67 -2.70 3.56
C PHE A 119 10.68 -2.68 2.43
N GLU A 120 10.33 -1.99 1.35
CA GLU A 120 11.24 -1.71 0.26
C GLU A 120 11.12 -0.24 -0.14
N ARG A 121 12.25 0.42 -0.34
CA ARG A 121 12.31 1.83 -0.71
C ARG A 121 13.47 2.08 -1.67
N ILE A 122 13.19 2.82 -2.72
CA ILE A 122 14.19 3.26 -3.71
C ILE A 122 14.01 4.76 -3.96
N ASP A 123 15.09 5.52 -3.78
CA ASP A 123 15.10 6.98 -3.92
C ASP A 123 15.75 7.41 -5.25
N GLN A 124 15.55 8.69 -5.61
CA GLN A 124 16.24 9.38 -6.72
C GLN A 124 16.00 8.77 -8.11
N LEU A 125 14.83 8.19 -8.33
CA LEU A 125 14.45 7.64 -9.63
C LEU A 125 13.89 8.70 -10.57
N SER A 126 14.04 8.49 -11.89
CA SER A 126 13.19 9.20 -12.85
C SER A 126 11.73 8.77 -12.66
N LEU A 127 10.77 9.55 -13.16
CA LEU A 127 9.35 9.15 -13.08
C LEU A 127 9.13 7.78 -13.74
N MET A 128 9.67 7.55 -14.94
CA MET A 128 9.48 6.29 -15.65
C MET A 128 10.09 5.10 -14.90
N ASP A 129 11.29 5.25 -14.35
CA ASP A 129 11.91 4.18 -13.55
C ASP A 129 11.12 3.94 -12.27
N ALA A 130 10.63 5.00 -11.62
CA ALA A 130 9.80 4.89 -10.44
C ALA A 130 8.50 4.13 -10.74
N LEU A 131 7.83 4.42 -11.85
CA LEU A 131 6.62 3.73 -12.27
C LEU A 131 6.88 2.24 -12.56
N SER A 132 8.00 1.91 -13.22
CA SER A 132 8.41 0.52 -13.45
C SER A 132 8.65 -0.21 -12.11
N ARG A 133 9.38 0.43 -11.19
CA ARG A 133 9.68 -0.13 -9.86
C ARG A 133 8.44 -0.31 -9.02
N LEU A 134 7.50 0.63 -9.07
CA LEU A 134 6.24 0.51 -8.35
C LEU A 134 5.44 -0.70 -8.82
N GLN A 135 5.43 -0.99 -10.13
CA GLN A 135 4.79 -2.19 -10.67
C GLN A 135 5.46 -3.48 -10.17
N GLU A 136 6.80 -3.52 -10.13
CA GLU A 136 7.56 -4.64 -9.57
C GLU A 136 7.22 -4.86 -8.09
N GLN A 137 7.20 -3.78 -7.30
CA GLN A 137 6.89 -3.83 -5.87
C GLN A 137 5.46 -4.28 -5.59
N VAL A 138 4.46 -3.77 -6.33
CA VAL A 138 3.07 -4.24 -6.19
C VAL A 138 2.96 -5.73 -6.57
N THR A 139 3.71 -6.18 -7.58
CA THR A 139 3.76 -7.60 -7.93
C THR A 139 4.35 -8.42 -6.78
N ALA A 140 5.39 -7.93 -6.11
CA ALA A 140 5.96 -8.59 -4.93
C ALA A 140 4.96 -8.63 -3.76
N LEU A 141 4.25 -7.53 -3.47
CA LEU A 141 3.18 -7.51 -2.45
C LEU A 141 2.11 -8.57 -2.73
N CYS A 142 1.71 -8.75 -4.00
CA CYS A 142 0.75 -9.78 -4.41
C CYS A 142 1.26 -11.23 -4.27
N THR A 143 2.50 -11.45 -3.82
CA THR A 143 3.02 -12.79 -3.50
C THR A 143 3.04 -13.08 -2.01
N MET A 144 2.77 -12.09 -1.16
CA MET A 144 2.80 -12.20 0.31
C MET A 144 1.50 -12.78 0.85
N GLY A 145 1.10 -13.92 0.27
CA GLY A 145 -0.16 -14.60 0.60
C GLY A 145 -0.16 -15.25 1.98
N ASP A 146 1.03 -15.44 2.55
CA ASP A 146 1.30 -16.09 3.85
C ASP A 146 1.15 -15.12 5.04
N VAL A 147 1.00 -13.82 4.80
CA VAL A 147 0.94 -12.82 5.88
C VAL A 147 -0.22 -13.08 6.86
N PRO A 148 -1.45 -13.39 6.41
CA PRO A 148 -2.53 -13.76 7.33
C PRO A 148 -2.23 -15.03 8.15
N ASP A 149 -1.59 -16.05 7.58
CA ASP A 149 -1.20 -17.27 8.30
C ASP A 149 -0.26 -16.96 9.47
N ARG A 150 0.68 -16.03 9.28
CA ARG A 150 1.63 -15.58 10.33
C ARG A 150 0.94 -14.80 11.45
N LEU A 151 -0.23 -14.22 11.17
CA LEU A 151 -1.12 -13.62 12.15
C LEU A 151 -2.03 -14.67 12.82
N GLY A 152 -2.07 -15.91 12.31
CA GLY A 152 -2.85 -17.01 12.88
C GLY A 152 -4.28 -17.10 12.34
N PHE A 153 -4.54 -16.57 11.14
CA PHE A 153 -5.81 -16.71 10.44
C PHE A 153 -5.90 -17.97 9.56
#